data_AF-A0AAV4VWB0-F1
#
_entry.id   AF-A0AAV4VWB0-F1
#
_cell.length_a   1.000
_cell.length_b   1.000
_cell.length_c   1.000
_cell.angle_alpha   90.00
_cell.angle_beta   90.00
_cell.angle_gamma   90.00
#
_symmetry.space_group_name_H-M   'P 1'
#
loop_
_entity.id
_entity.type
_entity.pdbx_description
1 polymer ?
#
loop_
_entity_poly.entity_id
_entity_poly.type
_entity_poly.pdbx_seq_one_letter_code
_entity_poly.pdbx_strand_id
1 'polypeptide(L)'
;MLSGTQNRHGKKEKSLCDKIYRCRICCKVIRRNECRQELHRGLTTKCPSCNQYVIATEHFCYLKKISPKRPNERLISFDFETDQSSGEHIANFALAQYADGTEKMFNGYSACENFCAWLFTREHKGFTAIAHNMKG
;
A
#
# COMPACT_ATOMS: atom_id res chain seq x y z
N MET A 1 9.83 -41.79 30.98
CA MET A 1 10.57 -40.62 30.44
C MET A 1 10.16 -40.45 28.99
N LEU A 2 9.36 -39.42 28.66
CA LEU A 2 8.87 -39.21 27.28
C LEU A 2 9.95 -38.50 26.46
N SER A 3 10.44 -39.19 25.44
CA SER A 3 11.44 -38.75 24.47
C SER A 3 10.94 -37.55 23.66
N GLY A 4 11.62 -36.41 23.76
CA GLY A 4 11.32 -35.23 22.97
C GLY A 4 11.81 -35.38 21.53
N THR A 5 10.92 -35.17 20.56
CA THR A 5 11.27 -35.16 19.13
C THR A 5 12.15 -33.95 18.81
N GLN A 6 13.26 -34.19 18.12
CA GLN A 6 14.19 -33.17 17.63
C GLN A 6 13.96 -32.97 16.13
N ASN A 7 13.99 -31.72 15.67
CA ASN A 7 13.94 -31.44 14.23
C ASN A 7 15.29 -31.70 13.56
N ARG A 8 15.33 -31.71 12.21
CA ARG A 8 16.55 -31.94 11.39
C ARG A 8 17.72 -30.97 11.66
N HIS A 9 17.53 -29.95 12.49
CA HIS A 9 18.52 -28.94 12.85
C HIS A 9 18.90 -28.97 14.34
N GLY A 10 18.59 -30.05 15.07
CA GLY A 10 18.98 -30.23 16.47
C GLY A 10 18.25 -29.32 17.47
N LYS A 11 17.23 -28.56 17.03
CA LYS A 11 16.41 -27.74 17.94
C LYS A 11 15.27 -28.59 18.50
N LYS A 12 15.10 -28.55 19.83
CA LYS A 12 13.93 -29.13 20.51
C LYS A 12 12.66 -28.59 19.86
N GLU A 13 11.82 -29.49 19.39
CA GLU A 13 10.59 -29.13 18.73
C GLU A 13 9.59 -28.63 19.78
N LYS A 14 9.12 -27.39 19.63
CA LYS A 14 8.14 -26.81 20.56
C LYS A 14 6.79 -27.53 20.39
N SER A 15 6.25 -28.05 21.48
CA SER A 15 4.92 -28.67 21.51
C SER A 15 3.83 -27.64 21.21
N LEU A 16 2.61 -28.11 20.95
CA LEU A 16 1.45 -27.20 20.81
C LEU A 16 1.26 -26.35 22.07
N CYS A 17 1.44 -26.94 23.27
CA CYS A 17 1.34 -26.25 24.55
C CYS A 17 2.40 -25.15 24.73
N ASP A 18 3.56 -25.31 24.09
CA ASP A 18 4.62 -24.28 24.07
C ASP A 18 4.33 -23.14 23.09
N LYS A 19 3.37 -23.33 22.17
CA LYS A 19 3.03 -22.38 21.11
C LYS A 19 1.75 -21.60 21.40
N ILE A 20 0.78 -22.20 22.11
CA ILE A 20 -0.53 -21.58 22.38
C ILE A 20 -0.89 -21.62 23.87
N TYR A 21 -1.78 -20.75 24.30
CA TYR A 21 -2.40 -20.80 25.62
C TYR A 21 -3.88 -20.44 25.51
N ARG A 22 -4.70 -20.91 26.46
CA ARG A 22 -6.10 -20.51 26.58
C ARG A 22 -6.20 -19.41 27.63
N CYS A 23 -6.75 -18.26 27.28
CA CYS A 23 -7.08 -17.23 28.26
C CYS A 23 -8.23 -17.72 29.15
N ARG A 24 -8.11 -17.58 30.47
CA ARG A 24 -9.17 -17.94 31.43
C ARG A 24 -10.30 -16.91 31.52
N ILE A 25 -10.05 -15.67 31.08
CA ILE A 25 -11.02 -14.57 31.15
C ILE A 25 -11.86 -14.52 29.87
N CYS A 26 -11.22 -14.48 28.69
CA CYS A 26 -11.93 -14.40 27.42
C CYS A 26 -12.14 -15.77 26.74
N CYS A 27 -11.68 -16.87 27.36
CA CYS A 27 -11.79 -18.24 26.87
C CYS A 27 -11.16 -18.54 25.49
N LYS A 28 -10.53 -17.56 24.83
CA LYS A 28 -9.87 -17.69 23.52
C LYS A 28 -8.56 -18.47 23.60
N VAL A 29 -8.27 -19.23 22.55
CA VAL A 29 -6.97 -19.87 22.31
C VAL A 29 -6.10 -18.88 21.53
N ILE A 30 -4.96 -18.52 22.09
CA ILE A 30 -4.09 -17.45 21.60
C ILE A 30 -2.68 -18.00 21.40
N ARG A 31 -2.03 -17.60 20.30
CA ARG A 31 -0.63 -17.97 20.06
C ARG A 31 0.31 -17.08 20.89
N ARG A 32 1.26 -17.69 21.59
CA ARG A 32 2.20 -17.01 22.51
C ARG A 32 3.11 -16.00 21.80
N ASN A 33 3.34 -16.16 20.50
CA ASN A 33 4.11 -15.23 19.67
C ASN A 33 3.30 -13.98 19.26
N GLU A 34 1.97 -14.07 19.23
CA GLU A 34 1.08 -12.95 18.91
C GLU A 34 0.76 -12.14 20.16
N CYS A 35 0.54 -12.81 21.30
CA CYS A 35 0.31 -12.17 22.59
C CYS A 35 0.98 -12.98 23.70
N ARG A 36 1.87 -12.36 24.49
CA ARG A 36 2.44 -13.03 25.66
C ARG A 36 1.35 -13.15 26.73
N GLN A 37 1.22 -14.33 27.33
CA GLN A 37 0.16 -14.62 28.30
C GLN A 37 0.12 -13.61 29.47
N GLU A 38 1.29 -13.15 29.92
CA GLU A 38 1.46 -12.14 30.98
C GLU A 38 0.97 -10.73 30.60
N LEU A 39 0.92 -10.41 29.30
CA LEU A 39 0.46 -9.12 28.79
C LEU A 39 -1.01 -9.15 28.36
N HIS A 40 -1.62 -10.33 28.32
CA HIS A 40 -2.99 -10.49 27.88
C HIS A 40 -3.98 -10.05 28.95
N ARG A 41 -4.46 -8.81 28.82
CA ARG A 41 -5.67 -8.35 29.50
C ARG A 41 -6.86 -8.91 28.72
N GLY A 42 -7.68 -9.74 29.35
CA GLY A 42 -8.89 -10.30 28.74
C GLY A 42 -9.75 -9.21 28.09
N LEU A 43 -10.60 -9.60 27.12
CA LEU A 43 -11.43 -8.69 26.30
C LEU A 43 -10.67 -7.82 25.27
N THR A 44 -9.34 -7.93 25.20
CA THR A 44 -8.56 -7.25 24.15
C THR A 44 -8.60 -8.01 22.83
N THR A 45 -8.63 -7.28 21.72
CA THR A 45 -8.50 -7.77 20.34
C THR A 45 -7.40 -7.01 19.62
N LYS A 46 -6.83 -7.59 18.56
CA LYS A 46 -5.80 -6.92 17.76
C LYS A 46 -6.47 -5.95 16.78
N CYS A 47 -6.17 -4.67 16.87
CA CYS A 47 -6.67 -3.68 15.92
C CYS A 47 -5.98 -3.85 14.55
N PRO A 48 -6.72 -3.95 13.42
CA PRO A 48 -6.13 -4.12 12.09
C PRO A 48 -5.37 -2.87 11.62
N SER A 49 -5.69 -1.68 12.16
CA SER A 49 -5.09 -0.41 11.74
C SER A 49 -3.79 -0.10 12.50
N CYS A 50 -3.81 -0.18 13.85
CA CYS A 50 -2.63 0.13 14.66
C CYS A 50 -1.79 -1.09 15.08
N ASN A 51 -2.30 -2.31 14.83
CA ASN A 51 -1.67 -3.60 15.15
C ASN A 51 -1.42 -3.85 16.65
N GLN A 52 -2.05 -3.07 17.54
CA GLN A 52 -1.99 -3.21 19.00
C GLN A 52 -3.17 -4.03 19.55
N TYR A 53 -2.99 -4.65 20.72
CA TYR A 53 -4.09 -5.27 21.48
C TYR A 53 -4.84 -4.22 22.27
N VAL A 54 -6.14 -4.10 22.02
CA VAL A 54 -6.99 -3.02 22.53
C VAL A 54 -8.34 -3.54 22.94
N ILE A 55 -9.01 -2.87 23.87
CA ILE A 55 -10.40 -3.18 24.22
C ILE A 55 -11.28 -2.58 23.12
N ALA A 56 -12.02 -3.42 22.38
CA ALA A 56 -12.74 -2.98 21.18
C ALA A 56 -13.74 -1.85 21.43
N THR A 57 -14.36 -1.81 22.62
CA THR A 57 -15.32 -0.79 23.02
C THR A 57 -14.69 0.54 23.41
N GLU A 58 -13.40 0.57 23.74
CA GLU A 58 -12.69 1.77 24.20
C GLU A 58 -11.64 2.26 23.19
N HIS A 59 -11.46 1.54 22.08
CA HIS A 59 -10.40 1.85 21.12
C HIS A 59 -10.85 2.81 20.02
N PHE A 60 -10.43 4.07 20.14
CA PHE A 60 -10.56 5.05 19.07
C PHE A 60 -9.29 5.03 18.19
N CYS A 61 -9.31 4.24 17.11
CA CYS A 61 -8.21 4.17 16.16
C CYS A 61 -8.34 5.24 15.08
N TYR A 62 -7.67 6.37 15.24
CA TYR A 62 -7.61 7.38 14.19
C TYR A 62 -6.61 6.98 13.09
N LEU A 63 -6.88 7.43 11.86
CA LEU A 63 -5.89 7.37 10.77
C LEU A 63 -4.60 8.04 11.25
N LYS A 64 -3.50 7.29 11.24
CA LYS A 64 -2.20 7.87 11.56
C LYS A 64 -1.88 8.90 10.49
N LYS A 65 -1.43 10.09 10.90
CA LYS A 65 -0.80 11.02 9.96
C LYS A 65 0.36 10.29 9.31
N ILE A 66 0.23 10.01 8.01
CA ILE A 66 1.32 9.49 7.21
C ILE A 66 2.20 10.70 6.93
N SER A 67 3.49 10.64 7.30
CA SER A 67 4.41 11.68 6.89
C SER A 67 4.43 11.73 5.37
N PRO A 68 4.31 12.91 4.74
CA PRO A 68 4.40 12.99 3.30
C PRO A 68 5.69 12.32 2.84
N LYS A 69 5.60 11.53 1.77
CA LYS A 69 6.81 11.01 1.12
C LYS A 69 7.66 12.21 0.69
N ARG A 70 8.99 12.07 0.71
CA ARG A 70 9.86 13.12 0.17
C ARG A 70 9.40 13.44 -1.26
N PRO A 71 9.36 14.72 -1.67
CA PRO A 71 9.05 15.08 -3.04
C PRO A 71 9.91 14.25 -3.98
N ASN A 72 9.25 13.47 -4.84
CA ASN A 72 9.94 12.75 -5.90
C ASN A 72 9.93 13.65 -7.12
N GLU A 73 11.09 14.13 -7.54
CA GLU A 73 11.24 14.93 -8.77
C GLU A 73 10.86 14.14 -10.03
N ARG A 74 10.74 12.80 -9.93
CA ARG A 74 10.39 11.90 -11.05
C ARG A 74 8.88 11.70 -11.20
N LEU A 75 8.10 12.77 -11.05
CA LEU A 75 6.67 12.77 -11.31
C LEU A 75 6.39 13.61 -12.55
N ILE A 76 5.54 13.09 -13.43
CA ILE A 76 4.99 13.81 -14.58
C ILE A 76 3.47 13.78 -14.43
N SER A 77 2.86 14.93 -14.17
CA SER A 77 1.41 15.08 -14.21
C SER A 77 1.01 15.39 -15.65
N PHE A 78 -0.02 14.74 -16.19
CA PHE A 78 -0.49 15.03 -17.54
C PHE A 78 -2.00 14.97 -17.68
N ASP A 79 -2.52 15.66 -18.69
CA ASP A 79 -3.93 15.61 -19.08
C ASP A 79 -4.10 15.74 -20.60
N PHE A 80 -5.25 15.31 -21.11
CA PHE A 80 -5.62 15.42 -22.51
C PHE A 80 -6.91 16.24 -22.67
N GLU A 81 -6.93 17.13 -23.66
CA GLU A 81 -8.19 17.64 -24.19
C GLU A 81 -8.61 16.81 -25.39
N THR A 82 -9.92 16.72 -25.60
CA THR A 82 -10.53 15.94 -26.68
C THR A 82 -11.45 16.82 -27.52
N ASP A 83 -11.32 16.74 -28.84
CA ASP A 83 -12.40 17.14 -29.74
C ASP A 83 -13.46 16.03 -29.78
N GLN A 84 -14.73 16.43 -29.72
CA GLN A 84 -15.91 15.55 -29.77
C GLN A 84 -16.88 15.92 -30.90
N SER A 85 -16.48 16.83 -31.80
CA SER A 85 -17.33 17.35 -32.89
C SER A 85 -17.86 16.26 -33.84
N SER A 86 -17.11 15.16 -34.00
CA SER A 86 -17.50 13.99 -34.80
C SER A 86 -18.40 12.99 -34.06
N GLY A 87 -18.62 13.18 -32.75
CA GLY A 87 -19.22 12.18 -31.87
C GLY A 87 -18.23 11.13 -31.35
N GLU A 88 -16.98 11.17 -31.80
CA GLU A 88 -15.87 10.38 -31.25
C GLU A 88 -14.96 11.26 -30.40
N HIS A 89 -14.40 10.71 -29.32
CA HIS A 89 -13.42 11.43 -28.49
C HIS A 89 -12.04 11.32 -29.11
N ILE A 90 -11.57 12.39 -29.75
CA ILE A 90 -10.25 12.43 -30.39
C ILE A 90 -9.36 13.40 -29.62
N ALA A 91 -8.30 12.87 -29.00
CA ALA A 91 -7.32 13.69 -28.30
C ALA A 91 -6.60 14.63 -29.28
N ASN A 92 -6.79 15.94 -29.10
CA ASN A 92 -6.23 16.99 -29.96
C ASN A 92 -5.22 17.89 -29.23
N PHE A 93 -5.06 17.69 -27.92
CA PHE A 93 -4.10 18.41 -27.10
C PHE A 93 -3.67 17.56 -25.91
N ALA A 94 -2.39 17.61 -25.56
CA ALA A 94 -1.85 17.02 -24.34
C ALA A 94 -0.89 17.99 -23.66
N LEU A 95 -0.99 18.10 -22.33
CA LEU A 95 -0.06 18.86 -21.50
C LEU A 95 0.56 17.92 -20.47
N ALA A 96 1.88 17.94 -20.38
CA ALA A 96 2.63 17.24 -19.34
C ALA A 96 3.42 18.26 -18.52
N GLN A 97 3.40 18.12 -17.19
CA GLN A 97 4.09 18.98 -16.24
C GLN A 97 4.99 18.15 -15.32
N TYR A 98 6.26 18.51 -15.23
CA TYR A 98 7.21 17.93 -14.29
C TYR A 98 7.02 18.50 -12.88
N ALA A 99 7.61 17.85 -11.88
CA ALA A 99 7.54 18.29 -10.49
C ALA A 99 8.14 19.70 -10.24
N ASP A 100 9.03 20.18 -11.11
CA ASP A 100 9.63 21.52 -11.04
C ASP A 100 8.77 22.61 -11.73
N GLY A 101 7.63 22.22 -12.31
CA GLY A 101 6.73 23.12 -13.04
C GLY A 101 7.06 23.28 -14.52
N THR A 102 8.10 22.62 -15.05
CA THR A 102 8.40 22.63 -16.48
C THR A 102 7.30 21.90 -17.25
N GLU A 103 6.89 22.44 -18.39
CA GLU A 103 5.78 21.91 -19.18
C GLU A 103 6.20 21.46 -20.58
N LYS A 104 5.52 20.43 -21.08
CA LYS A 104 5.62 19.94 -22.45
C LYS A 104 4.22 19.85 -23.05
N MET A 105 4.03 20.58 -24.15
CA MET A 105 2.76 20.62 -24.89
C MET A 105 2.85 19.80 -26.18
N PHE A 106 1.75 19.10 -26.49
CA PHE A 106 1.55 18.37 -27.73
C PHE A 106 0.22 18.80 -28.34
N ASN A 107 0.25 19.30 -29.57
CA ASN A 107 -0.90 19.89 -30.24
C ASN A 107 -1.31 19.08 -31.48
N GLY A 108 -2.59 19.14 -31.82
CA GLY A 108 -3.17 18.54 -33.01
C GLY A 108 -3.62 17.10 -32.80
N TYR A 109 -4.21 16.51 -33.84
CA TYR A 109 -4.80 15.16 -33.77
C TYR A 109 -3.80 14.02 -33.59
N SER A 110 -2.49 14.31 -33.66
CA SER A 110 -1.40 13.38 -33.29
C SER A 110 -0.87 13.64 -31.87
N ALA A 111 -1.55 14.46 -31.05
CA ALA A 111 -1.09 14.82 -29.71
C ALA A 111 -0.86 13.59 -28.82
N CYS A 112 -1.77 12.61 -28.87
CA CYS A 112 -1.64 11.36 -28.12
C CYS A 112 -0.38 10.56 -28.52
N GLU A 113 -0.17 10.37 -29.83
CA GLU A 113 0.99 9.64 -30.36
C GLU A 113 2.30 10.33 -29.99
N ASN A 114 2.37 11.64 -30.17
CA ASN A 114 3.55 12.44 -29.85
C ASN A 114 3.86 12.45 -28.35
N PHE A 115 2.82 12.55 -27.52
CA PHE A 115 2.94 12.43 -26.07
C PHE A 115 3.49 11.06 -25.68
N CYS A 116 2.94 9.97 -26.23
CA CYS A 116 3.40 8.61 -25.94
C CYS A 116 4.85 8.39 -26.39
N ALA A 117 5.19 8.84 -27.61
CA ALA A 117 6.55 8.76 -28.14
C ALA A 117 7.56 9.48 -27.25
N TRP A 118 7.20 10.66 -26.71
CA TRP A 118 8.00 11.40 -25.75
C TRP A 118 8.06 10.72 -24.38
N LEU A 119 6.93 10.24 -23.86
CA LEU A 119 6.84 9.63 -22.53
C LEU A 119 7.64 8.33 -22.44
N PHE A 120 7.65 7.52 -23.50
CA PHE A 120 8.36 6.23 -23.53
C PHE A 120 9.83 6.33 -23.92
N THR A 121 10.41 7.53 -23.97
CA THR A 121 11.85 7.71 -24.14
C THR A 121 12.65 7.22 -22.94
N ARG A 122 13.95 6.97 -23.14
CA ARG A 122 14.87 6.57 -22.04
C ARG A 122 15.01 7.64 -20.96
N GLU A 123 14.78 8.90 -21.31
CA GLU A 123 14.86 10.05 -20.39
C GLU A 123 13.88 9.90 -19.23
N HIS A 124 12.67 9.43 -19.49
CA HIS A 124 11.62 9.24 -18.48
C HIS A 124 11.69 7.87 -17.79
N LYS A 125 12.78 7.12 -17.94
CA LYS A 125 12.92 5.82 -17.28
C LYS A 125 12.87 5.98 -15.76
N GLY A 126 11.88 5.32 -15.15
CA GLY A 126 11.67 5.36 -13.70
C GLY A 126 10.89 6.59 -13.22
N PHE A 127 10.34 7.39 -14.12
CA PHE A 127 9.33 8.39 -13.79
C PHE A 127 7.97 7.71 -13.59
N THR A 128 7.14 8.31 -12.74
CA THR A 128 5.72 7.96 -12.63
C THR A 128 4.91 9.04 -13.33
N ALA A 129 4.19 8.65 -14.38
CA ALA A 129 3.21 9.51 -15.04
C ALA A 129 1.85 9.38 -14.34
N ILE A 130 1.22 10.50 -14.02
CA ILE A 130 -0.06 10.57 -13.30
C ILE A 130 -1.02 11.41 -14.12
N ALA A 131 -2.18 10.86 -14.44
CA ALA A 131 -3.27 11.61 -15.04
C ALA A 131 -4.39 11.82 -14.03
N HIS A 132 -4.98 13.01 -14.07
CA HIS A 132 -6.18 13.30 -13.29
C HIS A 132 -7.34 12.46 -13.85
N ASN A 133 -7.94 11.62 -13.01
CA ASN A 133 -9.08 10.76 -13.35
C ASN A 133 -8.83 9.65 -14.39
N MET A 134 -7.60 9.19 -14.57
CA MET A 134 -7.35 7.97 -15.33
C MET A 134 -8.00 6.77 -14.62
N LYS A 135 -9.08 6.23 -15.17
CA LYS A 135 -9.57 4.90 -14.82
C LYS A 135 -8.69 3.88 -15.53
N GLY A 136 -7.93 3.12 -14.77
CA GLY A 136 -7.17 1.96 -15.24
C GLY A 136 -8.04 0.72 -15.41
#